data_AF-A0A293M9V4-F1
#
_entry.id   AF-A0A293M9V4-F1
#
_cell.length_a   1.000
_cell.length_b   1.000
_cell.length_c   1.000
_cell.angle_alpha   90.00
_cell.angle_beta   90.00
_cell.angle_gamma   90.00
#
_symmetry.space_group_name_H-M   'P 1'
#
loop_
_entity.id
_entity.type
_entity.pdbx_description
1 polymer ?
#
loop_
_entity_poly.entity_id
_entity_poly.type
_entity_poly.pdbx_seq_one_letter_code
_entity_poly.pdbx_strand_id
1 'polypeptide(L)'
;MTLDRSSWGYRRDAQLEDIYTIEELIALLAETVSCGGNILINVGPTSDGRIAPIYQERFTQLGQWLNVNGEAIYSSKPWVCQNDSANTNVWYTSKTSGDGSETVYVIVLKWPESSVLKLSSLTMGSESDWSGRRRLSSFQYTEMANRSELNTSFSV
;
A
#
# COMPACT_ATOMS: atom_id res chain seq x y z
N MET A 1 5.36 -15.30 -3.27
CA MET A 1 3.96 -15.75 -3.10
C MET A 1 3.40 -16.18 -4.45
N THR A 2 2.24 -16.82 -4.48
CA THR A 2 1.52 -17.17 -5.73
C THR A 2 0.13 -16.54 -5.71
N LEU A 3 -0.40 -16.24 -6.91
CA LEU A 3 -1.71 -15.62 -7.07
C LEU A 3 -2.87 -16.60 -6.80
N ASP A 4 -2.63 -17.90 -7.00
CA ASP A 4 -3.52 -19.00 -6.58
C ASP A 4 -3.10 -19.45 -5.17
N ARG A 5 -4.03 -19.41 -4.22
CA ARG A 5 -3.78 -19.75 -2.80
C ARG A 5 -3.40 -21.22 -2.59
N SER A 6 -3.83 -22.10 -3.49
CA SER A 6 -3.73 -23.55 -3.34
C SER A 6 -2.58 -24.17 -4.15
N SER A 7 -1.94 -23.42 -5.07
CA SER A 7 -0.94 -23.99 -5.98
C SER A 7 0.05 -22.97 -6.56
N TRP A 8 1.27 -23.46 -6.84
CA TRP A 8 2.28 -22.74 -7.62
C TRP A 8 2.10 -22.93 -9.13
N GLY A 9 1.50 -24.04 -9.56
CA GLY A 9 1.22 -24.36 -10.95
C GLY A 9 -0.25 -24.13 -11.32
N TYR A 10 -0.54 -24.16 -12.62
CA TYR A 10 -1.91 -23.99 -13.12
C TYR A 10 -2.84 -25.14 -12.70
N ARG A 11 -3.99 -24.78 -12.13
CA ARG A 11 -5.10 -25.67 -11.79
C ARG A 11 -6.31 -25.37 -12.69
N ARG A 12 -6.91 -26.40 -13.28
CA ARG A 12 -8.12 -26.24 -14.12
C ARG A 12 -9.40 -26.08 -13.31
N ASP A 13 -9.40 -26.63 -12.10
CA ASP A 13 -10.49 -26.64 -11.15
C ASP A 13 -10.46 -25.46 -10.16
N ALA A 14 -9.45 -24.57 -10.29
CA ALA A 14 -9.35 -23.37 -9.47
C ALA A 14 -10.62 -22.52 -9.56
N GLN A 15 -11.21 -22.22 -8.41
CA GLN A 15 -12.35 -21.32 -8.30
C GLN A 15 -11.87 -19.88 -8.13
N LEU A 16 -12.76 -18.92 -8.37
CA LEU A 16 -12.43 -17.50 -8.19
C LEU A 16 -12.00 -17.17 -6.75
N GLU A 17 -12.58 -17.88 -5.78
CA GLU A 17 -12.28 -17.78 -4.35
C GLU A 17 -10.87 -18.26 -3.98
N ASP A 18 -10.29 -19.15 -4.79
CA ASP A 18 -8.91 -19.63 -4.62
C ASP A 18 -7.88 -18.58 -5.06
N ILE A 19 -8.31 -17.56 -5.80
CA ILE A 19 -7.44 -16.55 -6.40
C ILE A 19 -7.54 -15.27 -5.57
N TYR A 20 -6.40 -14.70 -5.20
CA TYR A 20 -6.40 -13.43 -4.46
C TYR A 20 -7.18 -12.35 -5.21
N THR A 21 -7.99 -11.59 -4.46
CA THR A 21 -8.64 -10.40 -5.01
C THR A 21 -7.61 -9.28 -5.17
N ILE A 22 -7.97 -8.23 -5.92
CA ILE A 22 -7.07 -7.09 -6.10
C ILE A 22 -6.82 -6.36 -4.77
N GLU A 23 -7.84 -6.23 -3.94
CA GLU A 23 -7.76 -5.57 -2.64
C GLU A 23 -6.77 -6.29 -1.73
N GLU A 24 -6.78 -7.63 -1.74
CA GLU A 24 -5.86 -8.45 -0.97
C GLU A 24 -4.42 -8.36 -1.50
N LEU A 25 -4.23 -8.31 -2.83
CA LEU A 25 -2.91 -8.10 -3.43
C LEU A 25 -2.32 -6.74 -3.06
N ILE A 26 -3.13 -5.68 -3.11
CA ILE A 26 -2.72 -4.32 -2.73
C ILE A 26 -2.39 -4.28 -1.23
N ALA A 27 -3.21 -4.90 -0.39
CA ALA A 27 -2.96 -4.99 1.05
C ALA A 27 -1.61 -5.65 1.35
N LEU A 28 -1.35 -6.80 0.72
CA LEU A 28 -0.11 -7.54 0.91
C LEU A 28 1.11 -6.79 0.36
N LEU A 29 0.96 -6.09 -0.77
CA LEU A 29 2.00 -5.21 -1.30
C LEU A 29 2.32 -4.08 -0.31
N ALA A 30 1.30 -3.40 0.19
CA ALA A 30 1.46 -2.28 1.13
C ALA A 30 2.14 -2.72 2.44
N GLU A 31 1.70 -3.85 3.02
CA GLU A 31 2.32 -4.44 4.20
C GLU A 31 3.79 -4.79 3.94
N THR A 32 4.06 -5.49 2.84
CA THR A 32 5.42 -5.97 2.51
C THR A 32 6.39 -4.80 2.34
N VAL A 33 6.00 -3.76 1.59
CA VAL A 33 6.84 -2.60 1.32
C VAL A 33 7.04 -1.75 2.57
N SER A 34 5.99 -1.59 3.39
CA SER A 34 6.08 -0.86 4.66
C SER A 34 6.99 -1.55 5.67
N CYS A 35 7.11 -2.87 5.59
CA CYS A 35 8.09 -3.66 6.37
C CYS A 35 9.48 -3.74 5.72
N GLY A 36 9.69 -3.15 4.55
CA GLY A 36 10.99 -3.09 3.86
C GLY A 36 11.30 -4.31 3.00
N GLY A 37 10.28 -5.12 2.72
CA GLY A 37 10.38 -6.27 1.84
C GLY A 37 10.10 -5.93 0.37
N ASN A 38 10.29 -6.92 -0.49
CA ASN A 38 9.85 -6.90 -1.88
C ASN A 38 8.86 -8.03 -2.12
N ILE A 39 7.90 -7.82 -3.03
CA ILE A 39 6.90 -8.82 -3.38
C ILE A 39 7.26 -9.47 -4.72
N LEU A 40 7.28 -10.81 -4.72
CA LEU A 40 7.41 -11.61 -5.94
C LEU A 40 6.13 -12.44 -6.09
N ILE A 41 5.37 -12.14 -7.15
CA ILE A 41 4.08 -12.78 -7.43
C ILE A 41 4.27 -13.81 -8.55
N ASN A 42 4.03 -15.08 -8.23
CA ASN A 42 4.06 -16.20 -9.17
C ASN A 42 2.69 -16.43 -9.82
N VAL A 43 2.69 -16.85 -11.09
CA VAL A 43 1.52 -17.39 -11.79
C VAL A 43 1.89 -18.65 -12.57
N GLY A 44 1.02 -19.66 -12.50
CA GLY A 44 1.14 -20.86 -13.32
C GLY A 44 0.49 -20.65 -14.69
N PRO A 45 1.24 -20.70 -15.81
CA PRO A 45 0.64 -20.71 -17.13
C PRO A 45 -0.08 -22.04 -17.40
N THR A 46 -1.04 -22.02 -18.31
CA THR A 46 -1.71 -23.21 -18.82
C THR A 46 -0.72 -24.13 -19.55
N SER A 47 -1.13 -25.37 -19.83
CA SER A 47 -0.27 -26.34 -20.55
C SER A 47 0.11 -25.89 -21.96
N ASP A 48 -0.66 -25.01 -22.59
CA ASP A 48 -0.34 -24.35 -23.87
C ASP A 48 0.48 -23.06 -23.70
N GLY A 49 0.96 -22.76 -22.49
CA GLY A 49 1.83 -21.62 -22.19
C GLY A 49 1.13 -20.27 -22.06
N ARG A 50 -0.21 -20.25 -22.00
CA ARG A 50 -0.98 -19.00 -21.86
C ARG A 50 -1.21 -18.65 -20.40
N ILE A 51 -1.30 -17.35 -20.10
CA ILE A 51 -1.71 -16.88 -18.77
C ILE A 51 -3.24 -16.86 -18.72
N ALA A 52 -3.84 -17.43 -17.68
CA ALA A 52 -5.30 -17.43 -17.54
C ALA A 52 -5.85 -15.98 -17.50
N PRO A 53 -7.00 -15.69 -18.14
CA PRO A 53 -7.55 -14.33 -18.22
C PRO A 53 -7.72 -13.65 -16.86
N ILE A 54 -8.11 -14.41 -15.82
CA ILE A 54 -8.26 -13.89 -14.46
C ILE A 54 -6.95 -13.36 -13.87
N TYR A 55 -5.82 -14.01 -14.16
CA TYR A 55 -4.51 -13.52 -13.70
C TYR A 55 -4.10 -12.26 -14.44
N GLN A 56 -4.41 -12.18 -15.74
CA GLN A 56 -4.16 -10.97 -16.53
C GLN A 56 -4.97 -9.78 -16.00
N GLU A 57 -6.24 -10.01 -15.63
CA GLU A 57 -7.11 -8.99 -15.03
C GLU A 57 -6.52 -8.47 -13.73
N ARG A 58 -6.11 -9.36 -12.81
CA ARG A 58 -5.51 -8.98 -11.52
C ARG A 58 -4.24 -8.16 -11.69
N PHE A 59 -3.36 -8.55 -12.61
CA PHE A 59 -2.15 -7.78 -12.88
C PHE A 59 -2.43 -6.45 -13.57
N THR A 60 -3.45 -6.38 -14.43
CA THR A 60 -3.88 -5.13 -15.05
C THR A 60 -4.41 -4.16 -14.00
N GLN A 61 -5.27 -4.62 -13.10
CA GLN A 61 -5.80 -3.83 -11.99
C GLN A 61 -4.67 -3.36 -11.04
N LEU A 62 -3.73 -4.26 -10.71
CA LEU A 62 -2.56 -3.91 -9.90
C LEU A 62 -1.68 -2.85 -10.58
N GLY A 63 -1.45 -3.00 -11.89
CA GLY A 63 -0.70 -2.04 -12.69
C GLY A 63 -1.38 -0.66 -12.75
N GLN A 64 -2.71 -0.63 -12.89
CA GLN A 64 -3.49 0.61 -12.85
C GLN A 64 -3.36 1.31 -11.49
N TRP A 65 -3.45 0.55 -10.40
CA TRP A 65 -3.26 1.09 -9.05
C TRP A 65 -1.84 1.63 -8.84
N LEU A 66 -0.82 0.87 -9.26
CA LEU A 66 0.58 1.29 -9.20
C LEU A 66 0.89 2.50 -10.08
N ASN A 67 0.17 2.71 -11.19
CA ASN A 67 0.36 3.89 -12.02
C ASN A 67 -0.04 5.19 -11.28
N VAL A 68 -1.07 5.11 -10.43
CA VAL A 68 -1.55 6.25 -9.65
C VAL A 68 -0.73 6.42 -8.35
N ASN A 69 -0.38 5.30 -7.72
CA ASN A 69 0.11 5.26 -6.34
C ASN A 69 1.56 4.78 -6.20
N GLY A 70 2.22 4.52 -7.32
CA GLY A 70 3.57 3.97 -7.36
C GLY A 70 4.62 4.87 -6.73
N GLU A 71 4.34 6.17 -6.56
CA GLU A 71 5.25 7.09 -5.88
C GLU A 71 5.49 6.71 -4.41
N ALA A 72 4.44 6.20 -3.73
CA ALA A 72 4.50 5.74 -2.34
C ALA A 72 5.14 4.34 -2.18
N ILE A 73 5.29 3.61 -3.28
CA ILE A 73 5.77 2.22 -3.32
C ILE A 73 7.19 2.13 -3.87
N TYR A 74 7.45 2.71 -5.03
CA TYR A 74 8.74 2.63 -5.70
C TYR A 74 9.77 3.55 -5.04
N SER A 75 10.93 2.97 -4.72
CA SER A 75 12.04 3.66 -4.04
C SER A 75 11.66 4.26 -2.69
N SER A 76 10.58 3.79 -2.07
CA SER A 76 10.24 4.13 -0.70
C SER A 76 11.02 3.26 0.30
N LYS A 77 11.00 3.68 1.55
CA LYS A 77 11.62 3.00 2.69
C LYS A 77 10.58 2.83 3.79
N PRO A 78 10.75 1.83 4.67
CA PRO A 78 9.97 1.72 5.90
C PRO A 78 10.06 3.01 6.71
N TRP A 79 8.91 3.53 7.14
CA TRP A 79 8.88 4.61 8.12
C TRP A 79 9.09 4.05 9.54
N VAL A 80 9.29 4.95 10.52
CA VAL A 80 9.58 4.60 11.93
C VAL A 80 8.50 3.70 12.53
N CYS A 81 7.24 3.91 12.12
CA CYS A 81 6.11 3.06 12.47
C CYS A 81 5.55 2.47 11.18
N GLN A 82 5.48 1.14 11.05
CA GLN A 82 4.98 0.51 9.81
C GLN A 82 3.45 0.51 9.72
N ASN A 83 2.76 0.24 10.83
CA ASN A 83 1.30 0.16 10.92
C ASN A 83 0.79 1.11 12.02
N ASP A 84 -0.41 1.67 11.83
CA ASP A 84 -1.05 2.49 12.85
C ASP A 84 -1.66 1.63 13.97
N SER A 85 -1.43 2.04 15.23
CA SER A 85 -2.01 1.33 16.38
C SER A 85 -3.53 1.50 16.50
N ALA A 86 -4.10 2.55 15.90
CA ALA A 86 -5.53 2.84 15.93
C ALA A 86 -6.29 2.29 14.72
N ASN A 87 -5.60 2.03 13.59
CA ASN A 87 -6.23 1.50 12.38
C ASN A 87 -5.29 0.53 11.66
N THR A 88 -5.60 -0.77 11.76
CA THR A 88 -4.81 -1.85 11.15
C THR A 88 -4.78 -1.82 9.62
N ASN A 89 -5.64 -1.01 8.99
CA ASN A 89 -5.73 -0.86 7.54
C ASN A 89 -4.87 0.29 7.00
N VAL A 90 -4.00 0.87 7.84
CA VAL A 90 -3.16 2.00 7.49
C VAL A 90 -1.70 1.60 7.58
N TRP A 91 -0.99 1.78 6.47
CA TRP A 91 0.43 1.49 6.35
C TRP A 91 1.23 2.73 5.98
N TYR A 92 2.47 2.78 6.44
CA TYR A 92 3.34 3.94 6.26
C TYR A 92 4.59 3.60 5.47
N THR A 93 4.92 4.45 4.52
CA THR A 93 6.21 4.46 3.83
C THR A 93 6.79 5.87 3.85
N SER A 94 8.11 6.00 3.76
CA SER A 94 8.75 7.29 3.59
C SER A 94 9.66 7.30 2.38
N LYS A 95 9.82 8.48 1.78
CA LYS A 95 10.72 8.71 0.66
C LYS A 95 11.53 9.95 0.94
N THR A 96 12.85 9.82 0.81
CA THR A 96 13.75 10.97 0.87
C THR A 96 13.96 11.48 -0.55
N SER A 97 13.59 12.73 -0.79
CA SER A 97 13.87 13.42 -2.05
C SER A 97 15.36 13.81 -2.11
N GLY A 98 15.86 14.10 -3.32
CA GLY A 98 17.27 14.42 -3.55
C GLY A 98 17.74 15.70 -2.83
N ASP A 99 16.80 16.55 -2.41
CA ASP A 99 17.05 17.75 -1.59
C ASP A 99 17.20 17.45 -0.09
N GLY A 100 17.07 16.19 0.33
CA GLY A 100 17.13 15.77 1.73
C GLY A 100 15.80 15.89 2.47
N SER A 101 14.72 16.34 1.81
CA SER A 101 13.39 16.35 2.41
C SER A 101 12.81 14.94 2.52
N GLU A 102 12.17 14.63 3.64
CA GLU A 102 11.50 13.35 3.89
C GLU A 102 9.98 13.54 3.75
N THR A 103 9.38 12.85 2.79
CA THR A 103 7.93 12.78 2.61
C THR A 103 7.44 11.45 3.16
N VAL A 104 6.42 11.49 4.02
CA VAL A 104 5.74 10.30 4.52
C VAL A 104 4.45 10.10 3.75
N TYR A 105 4.26 8.89 3.24
CA TYR A 105 3.06 8.45 2.57
C TYR A 105 2.26 7.56 3.50
N VAL A 106 0.95 7.71 3.44
CA VAL A 106 -0.01 6.83 4.10
C VAL A 106 -0.83 6.10 3.06
N ILE A 107 -0.79 4.78 3.18
CA ILE A 107 -1.54 3.88 2.34
C ILE A 107 -2.75 3.43 3.15
N VAL A 108 -3.93 3.91 2.75
CA VAL A 108 -5.19 3.56 3.40
C VAL A 108 -5.84 2.44 2.59
N LEU A 109 -5.87 1.24 3.15
CA LEU A 109 -6.45 0.08 2.47
C LEU A 109 -7.98 0.10 2.49
N LYS A 110 -8.57 0.64 3.55
CA LYS A 110 -10.02 0.77 3.70
C LYS A 110 -10.36 2.12 4.30
N TRP A 111 -11.16 2.91 3.58
CA TRP A 111 -11.62 4.19 4.08
C TRP A 111 -12.63 3.99 5.24
N PRO A 112 -12.50 4.73 6.35
CA PRO A 112 -13.44 4.63 7.46
C PRO A 112 -14.81 5.21 7.10
N GLU A 113 -15.89 4.54 7.53
CA GLU A 113 -17.27 4.99 7.30
C GLU A 113 -17.56 6.36 7.92
N SER A 114 -16.87 6.70 9.02
CA SER A 114 -16.96 7.99 9.68
C SER A 114 -16.40 9.16 8.85
N SER A 115 -15.83 8.90 7.66
CA SER A 115 -15.19 9.88 6.76
C SER A 115 -14.05 10.70 7.40
N VAL A 116 -13.67 10.35 8.62
CA VAL A 116 -12.60 10.97 9.41
C VAL A 116 -11.58 9.89 9.70
N LEU A 117 -10.35 10.09 9.20
CA LEU A 117 -9.22 9.22 9.45
C LEU A 117 -8.41 9.77 10.65
N LYS A 118 -8.35 9.00 11.74
CA LYS A 118 -7.52 9.33 12.90
C LYS A 118 -6.21 8.53 12.82
N LEU A 119 -5.09 9.22 12.84
CA LEU A 119 -3.75 8.63 12.76
C LEU A 119 -3.06 8.83 14.12
N SER A 120 -2.67 7.74 14.77
CA SER A 120 -2.12 7.80 16.14
C SER A 120 -0.61 7.97 16.17
N SER A 121 0.08 7.51 15.11
CA SER A 121 1.54 7.59 14.99
C SER A 121 2.01 8.96 14.48
N LEU A 122 1.12 9.78 13.92
CA LEU A 122 1.41 11.11 13.42
C LEU A 122 1.11 12.16 14.49
N THR A 123 2.15 12.58 15.21
CA THR A 123 2.10 13.80 16.02
C THR A 123 2.69 14.95 15.19
N MET A 124 1.85 15.86 14.72
CA MET A 124 2.34 17.12 14.15
C MET A 124 3.00 17.91 15.27
N GLY A 125 4.32 18.06 15.20
CA GLY A 125 5.08 18.75 16.23
C GLY A 125 4.57 20.18 16.42
N SER A 126 4.04 20.48 17.61
CA SER A 126 4.17 21.84 18.14
C SER A 126 5.64 22.04 18.54
N GLU A 127 6.10 23.28 18.48
CA GLU A 127 7.49 23.73 18.43
C GLU A 127 8.40 23.30 19.61
N SER A 128 7.89 22.53 20.58
CA SER A 128 8.56 22.24 21.85
C SER A 128 8.81 20.75 22.17
N ASP A 129 8.59 19.80 21.25
CA ASP A 129 8.73 18.39 21.60
C ASP A 129 10.17 17.86 21.38
N TRP A 130 10.92 17.68 22.47
CA TRP A 130 12.29 17.14 22.53
C TRP A 130 12.37 15.61 22.27
N SER A 131 11.28 14.98 21.85
CA SER A 131 11.08 13.52 21.84
C SER A 131 11.75 12.76 20.68
N GLY A 132 12.58 13.41 19.86
CA GLY A 132 13.26 12.76 18.73
C GLY A 132 12.34 12.31 17.60
N ARG A 133 11.05 12.69 17.63
CA ARG A 133 10.09 12.45 16.55
C ARG A 133 10.29 13.49 15.44
N ARG A 134 10.56 13.02 14.22
CA ARG A 134 10.89 13.90 13.09
C ARG A 134 9.67 14.71 12.65
N ARG A 135 9.88 16.02 12.47
CA ARG A 135 8.92 16.98 11.91
C ARG A 135 8.62 16.62 10.46
N LEU A 136 7.34 16.48 10.11
CA LEU A 136 6.90 16.23 8.74
C LEU A 136 6.51 17.55 8.07
N SER A 137 7.09 17.81 6.90
CA SER A 137 6.86 19.04 6.13
C SER A 137 5.75 18.90 5.09
N SER A 138 5.42 17.68 4.67
CA SER A 138 4.36 17.38 3.69
C SER A 138 3.88 15.92 3.83
N PHE A 139 2.61 15.68 3.46
CA PHE A 139 1.98 14.37 3.54
C PHE A 139 1.08 14.12 2.34
N GLN A 140 1.11 12.90 1.82
CA GLN A 140 0.19 12.45 0.78
C GLN A 140 -0.43 11.11 1.20
N TYR A 141 -1.73 10.97 0.99
CA TYR A 141 -2.40 9.68 1.15
C TYR A 141 -2.88 9.15 -0.19
N THR A 142 -3.09 7.85 -0.23
CA THR A 142 -3.58 7.11 -1.37
C THR A 142 -4.72 6.23 -0.91
N GLU A 143 -5.83 6.25 -1.66
CA GLU A 143 -6.93 5.31 -1.53
C GLU A 143 -6.87 4.27 -2.66
N MET A 144 -7.49 3.09 -2.46
CA MET A 144 -7.56 2.02 -3.45
C MET A 144 -8.14 2.42 -4.82
N ALA A 145 -8.85 3.56 -4.95
CA ALA A 145 -9.48 3.98 -6.20
C ALA A 145 -9.14 5.42 -6.67
N ASN A 146 -8.50 6.26 -5.85
CA ASN A 146 -8.20 7.64 -6.24
C ASN A 146 -7.04 8.23 -5.43
N ARG A 147 -6.18 9.01 -6.10
CA ARG A 147 -5.22 9.92 -5.46
C ARG A 147 -5.91 11.25 -5.26
N SER A 148 -6.27 11.55 -4.01
CA SER A 148 -6.68 12.90 -3.60
C SER A 148 -5.59 13.49 -2.74
N GLU A 149 -5.10 14.67 -3.10
CA GLU A 149 -4.32 15.49 -2.19
C GLU A 149 -5.30 16.10 -1.17
N LEU A 150 -5.22 15.70 0.09
CA LEU A 150 -5.94 16.39 1.15
C LEU A 150 -5.24 17.72 1.44
N ASN A 151 -5.67 18.78 0.76
CA ASN A 151 -5.59 20.14 1.29
C ASN A 151 -6.65 20.31 2.40
N THR A 152 -6.61 19.49 3.46
CA THR A 152 -7.45 19.71 4.63
C THR A 152 -6.66 20.42 5.71
N SER A 153 -7.01 21.68 5.92
CA SER A 153 -6.85 22.36 7.20
C SER A 153 -7.50 21.51 8.29
N PHE A 154 -6.68 20.95 9.19
CA PHE A 154 -7.16 20.26 10.38
C PHE A 154 -7.38 21.28 11.49
N SER A 155 -8.61 21.31 12.03
CA SER A 155 -8.92 22.03 13.26
C SER A 155 -8.36 21.24 14.45
N VAL A 156 -7.59 21.95 15.27
CA VAL A 156 -6.98 21.51 16.54
C VAL A 156 -8.04 21.00 17.52
#